data_AF-L0KWZ4-F1
#
_entry.id   AF-L0KWZ4-F1
#
_cell.length_a   1.000
_cell.length_b   1.000
_cell.length_c   1.000
_cell.angle_alpha   90.00
_cell.angle_beta   90.00
_cell.angle_gamma   90.00
#
_symmetry.space_group_name_H-M   'P 1'
#
loop_
_entity.id
_entity.type
_entity.pdbx_description
1 polymer ?
#
loop_
_entity_poly.entity_id
_entity_poly.type
_entity_poly.pdbx_seq_one_letter_code
_entity_poly.pdbx_strand_id
1 'polypeptide(L)'
;MVDTTKNTMIYTTWGTRNAKPVQPLVAAKLISKAKRPLLVVGADVLESDVLSKAIELGKKGMQIAATGHSMQGFKDQDVNAKYINIHFLATYLGDKTWKGLDGLGPYDLLIFLAHKKYYLNQVLSGLKNFTDIKTLAIDRHYFQNADMSFGNLKPDDHLAALDELISNL
;
A
#
# COMPACT_ATOMS: atom_id res chain seq x y z
N MET A 1 -13.96 -16.34 -1.83
CA MET A 1 -12.77 -15.75 -2.47
C MET A 1 -13.24 -14.58 -3.30
N VAL A 2 -12.85 -13.36 -2.93
CA VAL A 2 -13.23 -12.16 -3.69
C VAL A 2 -12.31 -12.06 -4.89
N ASP A 3 -12.88 -11.96 -6.10
CA ASP A 3 -12.07 -11.76 -7.30
C ASP A 3 -11.68 -10.29 -7.44
N THR A 4 -10.46 -9.97 -7.03
CA THR A 4 -9.92 -8.61 -7.08
C THR A 4 -9.31 -8.23 -8.43
N THR A 5 -9.50 -9.04 -9.48
CA THR A 5 -8.82 -8.84 -10.77
C THR A 5 -9.75 -8.46 -11.92
N LYS A 6 -11.08 -8.61 -11.74
CA LYS A 6 -12.07 -8.46 -12.82
C LYS A 6 -12.21 -7.04 -13.36
N ASN A 7 -12.08 -6.02 -12.51
CA ASN A 7 -12.36 -4.63 -12.88
C ASN A 7 -11.11 -3.77 -12.75
N THR A 8 -10.46 -3.46 -13.87
CA THR A 8 -9.32 -2.53 -13.93
C THR A 8 -9.66 -1.27 -14.71
N MET A 9 -10.93 -0.87 -14.75
CA MET A 9 -11.34 0.33 -15.48
C MET A 9 -10.63 1.59 -14.95
N ILE A 10 -10.22 2.44 -15.88
CA ILE A 10 -9.56 3.72 -15.64
C ILE A 10 -10.29 4.81 -16.42
N TYR A 11 -10.41 5.99 -15.82
CA TYR A 11 -11.01 7.15 -16.49
C TYR A 11 -10.02 7.84 -17.42
N THR A 12 -8.78 7.98 -16.95
CA THR A 12 -7.63 8.51 -17.70
C THR A 12 -6.43 7.58 -17.54
N THR A 13 -5.49 7.66 -18.48
CA THR A 13 -4.30 6.79 -18.50
C THR A 13 -3.00 7.59 -18.38
N TRP A 14 -2.04 7.06 -17.63
CA TRP A 14 -0.64 7.51 -17.52
C TRP A 14 0.30 6.88 -18.57
N GLY A 15 -0.23 6.08 -19.50
CA GLY A 15 0.55 5.42 -20.56
C GLY A 15 0.24 3.93 -20.70
N THR A 16 1.14 3.20 -21.36
CA THR A 16 0.95 1.78 -21.68
C THR A 16 1.34 0.84 -20.53
N ARG A 17 2.27 1.25 -19.65
CA ARG A 17 2.69 0.46 -18.48
C ARG A 17 1.70 0.65 -17.33
N ASN A 18 0.92 -0.38 -17.06
CA ASN A 18 -0.10 -0.42 -16.00
C ASN A 18 0.20 -1.51 -14.98
N ALA A 19 -0.31 -1.35 -13.76
CA ALA A 19 -0.19 -2.35 -12.70
C ALA A 19 -0.81 -3.69 -13.11
N LYS A 20 -0.17 -4.80 -12.71
CA LYS A 20 -0.79 -6.12 -12.87
C LYS A 20 -1.88 -6.31 -11.80
N PRO A 21 -3.13 -6.62 -12.17
CA PRO A 21 -4.14 -6.97 -11.18
C PRO A 21 -3.77 -8.27 -10.47
N VAL A 22 -3.90 -8.33 -9.15
CA VAL A 22 -3.55 -9.50 -8.33
C VAL A 22 -4.68 -9.91 -7.40
N GLN A 23 -4.80 -11.22 -7.16
CA GLN A 23 -5.70 -11.82 -6.17
C GLN A 23 -5.15 -11.63 -4.74
N PRO A 24 -6.00 -11.67 -3.69
CA PRO A 24 -5.55 -11.53 -2.30
C PRO A 24 -4.46 -12.52 -1.90
N LEU A 25 -4.58 -13.79 -2.30
CA LEU A 25 -3.57 -14.83 -2.08
C LEU A 25 -2.21 -14.50 -2.72
N VAL A 26 -2.22 -13.87 -3.90
CA VAL A 26 -0.99 -13.46 -4.59
C VAL A 26 -0.35 -12.28 -3.86
N ALA A 27 -1.15 -11.31 -3.43
CA ALA A 27 -0.70 -10.20 -2.61
C ALA A 27 -0.09 -10.68 -1.29
N ALA A 28 -0.74 -11.59 -0.56
CA ALA A 28 -0.21 -12.19 0.65
C ALA A 28 1.15 -12.86 0.41
N LYS A 29 1.27 -13.69 -0.63
CA LYS A 29 2.53 -14.34 -0.99
C LYS A 29 3.65 -13.37 -1.36
N LEU A 30 3.33 -12.22 -1.96
CA LEU A 30 4.31 -11.16 -2.25
C LEU A 30 4.82 -10.52 -0.96
N ILE A 31 3.91 -10.21 -0.03
CA ILE A 31 4.23 -9.62 1.27
C ILE A 31 5.07 -10.59 2.10
N SER A 32 4.68 -11.86 2.23
CA SER A 32 5.43 -12.86 3.02
C SER A 32 6.82 -13.18 2.43
N LYS A 33 7.05 -12.90 1.13
CA LYS A 33 8.35 -13.07 0.48
C LYS A 33 9.25 -11.83 0.56
N ALA A 34 8.67 -10.66 0.85
CA ALA A 34 9.44 -9.43 0.99
C ALA A 34 10.35 -9.55 2.21
N LYS A 35 11.62 -9.19 2.05
CA LYS A 35 12.59 -9.19 3.16
C LYS A 35 12.28 -8.05 4.12
N ARG A 36 11.78 -6.93 3.60
CA ARG A 36 11.55 -5.71 4.36
C ARG A 36 10.39 -4.90 3.75
N PRO A 37 9.15 -5.36 3.93
CA PRO A 37 7.96 -4.63 3.49
C PRO A 37 7.70 -3.39 4.35
N LEU A 38 7.15 -2.34 3.73
CA LEU A 38 6.60 -1.16 4.42
C LEU A 38 5.13 -0.97 4.05
N LEU A 39 4.27 -0.91 5.05
CA LEU A 39 2.86 -0.54 4.87
C LEU A 39 2.71 0.98 4.91
N VAL A 40 2.41 1.60 3.77
CA VAL A 40 2.15 3.02 3.64
C VAL A 40 0.64 3.24 3.73
N VAL A 41 0.20 3.97 4.75
CA VAL A 41 -1.22 4.18 5.04
C VAL A 41 -1.61 5.64 4.81
N GLY A 42 -2.67 5.86 4.03
CA GLY A 42 -3.23 7.17 3.75
C GLY A 42 -4.36 7.54 4.71
N ALA A 43 -4.81 8.79 4.62
CA ALA A 43 -5.77 9.35 5.56
C ALA A 43 -7.20 8.81 5.43
N ASP A 44 -7.57 8.23 4.27
CA ASP A 44 -8.90 7.64 4.05
C ASP A 44 -9.16 6.44 5.00
N VAL A 45 -8.11 5.96 5.68
CA VAL A 45 -8.20 4.89 6.67
C VAL A 45 -9.11 5.28 7.84
N LEU A 46 -9.23 6.58 8.14
CA LEU A 46 -10.04 7.09 9.25
C LEU A 46 -11.53 7.23 8.91
N GLU A 47 -11.85 7.24 7.62
CA GLU A 47 -13.23 7.37 7.12
C GLU A 47 -13.83 6.00 6.74
N SER A 48 -13.10 4.90 6.99
CA SER A 48 -13.48 3.56 6.55
C SER A 48 -13.14 2.49 7.59
N ASP A 49 -13.79 1.33 7.48
CA ASP A 49 -13.54 0.17 8.35
C ASP A 49 -12.16 -0.49 8.13
N VAL A 50 -11.35 0.09 7.23
CA VAL A 50 -10.02 -0.37 6.83
C VAL A 50 -8.97 -0.15 7.92
N LEU A 51 -9.19 0.75 8.89
CA LEU A 51 -8.26 0.98 10.00
C LEU A 51 -7.96 -0.31 10.78
N SER A 52 -8.99 -1.10 11.06
CA SER A 52 -8.83 -2.40 11.73
C SER A 52 -7.86 -3.30 10.98
N LYS A 53 -7.97 -3.36 9.65
CA LYS A 53 -7.12 -4.15 8.75
C LYS A 53 -5.69 -3.62 8.71
N ALA A 54 -5.50 -2.30 8.67
CA ALA A 54 -4.17 -1.70 8.75
C ALA A 54 -3.47 -2.02 10.09
N ILE A 55 -4.21 -2.01 11.19
CA ILE A 55 -3.68 -2.38 12.53
C ILE A 55 -3.33 -3.87 12.58
N GLU A 56 -4.18 -4.76 12.07
CA GLU A 56 -3.90 -6.20 12.00
C GLU A 56 -2.63 -6.50 11.19
N LEU A 57 -2.46 -5.83 10.04
CA LEU A 57 -1.23 -5.88 9.23
C LEU A 57 -0.01 -5.39 10.02
N GLY A 58 -0.15 -4.31 10.80
CA GLY A 58 0.90 -3.84 11.70
C GLY A 58 1.28 -4.85 12.78
N LYS A 59 0.28 -5.50 13.41
CA LYS A 59 0.46 -6.54 14.43
C LYS A 59 1.12 -7.81 13.88
N LYS A 60 1.02 -8.07 12.58
CA LYS A 60 1.79 -9.11 11.87
C LYS A 60 3.28 -8.75 11.68
N GLY A 61 3.74 -7.62 12.22
CA GLY A 61 5.15 -7.22 12.27
C GLY A 61 5.57 -6.24 11.16
N MET A 62 4.63 -5.76 10.33
CA MET A 62 4.96 -4.77 9.32
C MET A 62 5.11 -3.37 9.93
N GLN A 63 6.17 -2.67 9.52
CA GLN A 63 6.30 -1.25 9.84
C GLN A 63 5.25 -0.44 9.06
N ILE A 64 4.68 0.56 9.72
CA ILE A 64 3.67 1.45 9.15
C ILE A 64 4.27 2.84 8.91
N ALA A 65 4.23 3.31 7.68
CA ALA A 65 4.39 4.72 7.32
C ALA A 65 3.01 5.39 7.32
N ALA A 66 2.67 6.04 8.42
CA ALA A 66 1.42 6.79 8.55
C ALA A 66 1.55 8.15 7.86
N THR A 67 0.87 8.31 6.72
CA THR A 67 0.93 9.52 5.89
C THR A 67 -0.28 10.43 6.09
N GLY A 68 -0.12 11.73 5.83
CA GLY A 68 -1.18 12.71 6.08
C GLY A 68 -1.59 12.71 7.55
N HIS A 69 -2.89 12.71 7.83
CA HIS A 69 -3.41 12.65 9.20
C HIS A 69 -3.76 11.23 9.68
N SER A 70 -3.39 10.18 8.93
CA SER A 70 -3.65 8.77 9.30
C SER A 70 -3.02 8.34 10.63
N MET A 71 -1.94 9.02 11.06
CA MET A 71 -1.27 8.75 12.34
C MET A 71 -2.23 8.81 13.54
N GLN A 72 -3.33 9.58 13.45
CA GLN A 72 -4.35 9.62 14.50
C GLN A 72 -4.95 8.24 14.80
N GLY A 73 -5.10 7.36 13.80
CA GLY A 73 -5.64 6.02 13.96
C GLY A 73 -4.68 5.03 14.64
N PHE A 74 -3.41 5.40 14.81
CA PHE A 74 -2.37 4.51 15.33
C PHE A 74 -1.79 4.94 16.69
N LYS A 75 -2.16 6.11 17.23
CA LYS A 75 -1.55 6.66 18.46
C LYS A 75 -1.61 5.74 19.68
N ASP A 76 -2.72 5.02 19.83
CA ASP A 76 -2.98 4.14 20.97
C ASP A 76 -2.95 2.65 20.59
N GLN A 77 -2.35 2.34 19.44
CA GLN A 77 -2.25 0.98 18.92
C GLN A 77 -0.84 0.45 19.12
N ASP A 78 -0.72 -0.80 19.55
CA ASP A 78 0.56 -1.50 19.69
C ASP A 78 1.09 -1.95 18.33
N VAL A 79 1.52 -0.98 17.51
CA VAL A 79 2.07 -1.17 16.16
C VAL A 79 3.24 -0.22 15.91
N ASN A 80 4.19 -0.64 15.08
CA ASN A 80 5.34 0.19 14.70
C ASN A 80 4.95 1.22 13.61
N ALA A 81 4.18 2.24 14.00
CA ALA A 81 3.79 3.34 13.13
C ALA A 81 4.68 4.57 13.30
N LYS A 82 5.16 5.13 12.18
CA LYS A 82 5.89 6.40 12.15
C LYS A 82 5.27 7.35 11.15
N TYR A 83 5.19 8.63 11.53
CA TYR A 83 4.62 9.66 10.67
C TYR A 83 5.64 10.04 9.61
N ILE A 84 5.18 10.15 8.37
CA ILE A 84 5.97 10.73 7.28
C ILE A 84 5.04 11.31 6.21
N ASN A 85 5.41 12.47 5.66
CA ASN A 85 4.72 13.00 4.48
C ASN A 85 4.99 12.07 3.27
N ILE A 86 3.96 11.72 2.49
CA ILE A 86 4.12 10.75 1.40
C ILE A 86 5.04 11.22 0.28
N HIS A 87 5.11 12.53 0.01
CA HIS A 87 6.03 13.07 -1.00
C HIS A 87 7.47 12.98 -0.50
N PHE A 88 7.73 13.31 0.77
CA PHE A 88 9.07 13.12 1.35
C PHE A 88 9.44 11.65 1.42
N LEU A 89 8.50 10.76 1.76
CA LEU A 89 8.73 9.32 1.70
C LEU A 89 9.16 8.90 0.28
N ALA A 90 8.45 9.30 -0.77
CA ALA A 90 8.81 8.97 -2.15
C ALA A 90 10.19 9.53 -2.55
N THR A 91 10.52 10.76 -2.14
CA THR A 91 11.85 11.34 -2.35
C THR A 91 12.93 10.51 -1.67
N TYR A 92 12.75 10.15 -0.40
CA TYR A 92 13.72 9.35 0.34
C TYR A 92 13.86 7.92 -0.19
N LEU A 93 12.78 7.33 -0.69
CA LEU A 93 12.82 6.02 -1.35
C LEU A 93 13.62 6.05 -2.66
N GLY A 94 13.78 7.22 -3.29
CA GLY A 94 14.68 7.41 -4.43
C GLY A 94 16.15 7.50 -4.06
N ASP A 95 16.47 7.75 -2.78
CA ASP A 95 17.84 7.84 -2.27
C ASP A 95 18.33 6.47 -1.79
N LYS A 96 19.31 5.90 -2.52
CA LYS A 96 19.93 4.61 -2.19
C LYS A 96 20.69 4.62 -0.86
N THR A 97 21.01 5.80 -0.31
CA THR A 97 21.71 5.94 0.97
C THR A 97 20.75 6.02 2.16
N TRP A 98 19.46 6.29 1.92
CA TRP A 98 18.45 6.39 2.97
C TRP A 98 18.29 5.06 3.72
N LYS A 99 18.24 5.13 5.05
CA LYS A 99 18.23 3.96 5.94
C LYS A 99 16.82 3.58 6.43
N GLY A 100 15.78 4.09 5.79
CA GLY A 100 14.40 3.83 6.19
C GLY A 100 14.00 4.57 7.47
N LEU A 101 12.77 4.33 7.91
CA LEU A 101 12.14 5.04 9.04
C LEU A 101 12.71 4.65 10.40
N ASP A 102 13.40 3.51 10.50
CA ASP A 102 14.02 2.98 11.71
C ASP A 102 15.56 2.89 11.62
N GLY A 103 16.15 3.32 10.51
CA GLY A 103 17.60 3.25 10.31
C GLY A 103 18.14 1.86 9.92
N LEU A 104 17.28 0.86 9.72
CA LEU A 104 17.70 -0.53 9.44
C LEU A 104 17.86 -0.85 7.95
N GLY A 105 17.72 0.14 7.07
CA GLY A 105 17.97 0.01 5.64
C GLY A 105 16.73 0.16 4.76
N PRO A 106 16.91 0.00 3.43
CA PRO A 106 15.85 0.25 2.44
C PRO A 106 14.78 -0.83 2.46
N TYR A 107 13.61 -0.49 1.94
CA TYR A 107 12.47 -1.40 1.77
C TYR A 107 12.51 -2.04 0.38
N ASP A 108 12.12 -3.32 0.27
CA ASP A 108 12.06 -4.03 -1.01
C ASP A 108 10.63 -4.18 -1.56
N LEU A 109 9.62 -3.93 -0.72
CA LEU A 109 8.21 -3.87 -1.10
C LEU A 109 7.49 -2.74 -0.36
N LEU A 110 6.77 -1.90 -1.10
CA LEU A 110 5.85 -0.91 -0.55
C LEU A 110 4.41 -1.37 -0.78
N ILE A 111 3.63 -1.37 0.29
CA ILE A 111 2.21 -1.75 0.28
C ILE A 111 1.41 -0.50 0.56
N PHE A 112 0.51 -0.10 -0.34
CA PHE A 112 -0.28 1.12 -0.18
C PHE A 112 -1.74 0.80 0.13
N LEU A 113 -2.29 1.51 1.11
CA LEU A 113 -3.64 1.34 1.60
C LEU A 113 -4.25 2.69 2.01
N ALA A 114 -5.51 2.89 1.63
CA ALA A 114 -6.35 4.02 2.00
C ALA A 114 -5.86 5.39 1.50
N HIS A 115 -5.51 5.47 0.22
CA HIS A 115 -5.16 6.73 -0.45
C HIS A 115 -6.17 7.14 -1.51
N LYS A 116 -6.35 8.46 -1.70
CA LYS A 116 -7.09 8.97 -2.85
C LYS A 116 -6.40 8.57 -4.16
N LYS A 117 -7.18 8.05 -5.12
CA LYS A 117 -6.69 7.50 -6.40
C LYS A 117 -5.75 8.46 -7.15
N TYR A 118 -6.15 9.72 -7.31
CA TYR A 118 -5.36 10.69 -8.06
C TYR A 118 -4.01 11.01 -7.37
N TYR A 119 -4.01 11.04 -6.04
CA TYR A 119 -2.86 11.47 -5.25
C TYR A 119 -1.78 10.40 -5.22
N LEU A 120 -2.14 9.16 -4.90
CA LEU A 120 -1.17 8.07 -4.84
C LEU A 120 -0.64 7.70 -6.24
N ASN A 121 -1.40 7.85 -7.33
CA ASN A 121 -0.82 7.66 -8.67
C ASN A 121 0.31 8.66 -8.98
N GLN A 122 0.29 9.88 -8.44
CA GLN A 122 1.39 10.85 -8.61
C GLN A 122 2.64 10.41 -7.86
N VAL A 123 2.48 9.99 -6.61
CA VAL A 123 3.58 9.45 -5.77
C VAL A 123 4.20 8.22 -6.43
N LEU A 124 3.35 7.28 -6.87
CA LEU A 124 3.78 6.05 -7.56
C LEU A 124 4.48 6.35 -8.89
N SER A 125 4.17 7.45 -9.58
CA SER A 125 4.85 7.82 -10.83
C SER A 125 6.35 8.05 -10.61
N GLY A 126 6.74 8.66 -9.49
CA GLY A 126 8.15 8.82 -9.13
C GLY A 126 8.84 7.48 -8.91
N LEU A 127 8.21 6.61 -8.11
CA LEU A 127 8.74 5.28 -7.80
C LEU A 127 8.85 4.41 -9.06
N LYS A 128 7.78 4.34 -9.86
CA LYS A 128 7.68 3.54 -11.09
C LYS A 128 8.78 3.82 -12.11
N ASN A 129 9.22 5.08 -12.21
CA ASN A 129 10.14 5.53 -13.25
C ASN A 129 11.58 5.69 -12.76
N PHE A 130 11.80 5.91 -11.47
CA PHE A 130 13.11 6.30 -10.94
C PHE A 130 13.64 5.39 -9.83
N THR A 131 12.90 4.33 -9.45
CA THR A 131 13.37 3.34 -8.47
C THR A 131 13.09 1.92 -8.94
N ASP A 132 13.79 0.96 -8.33
CA ASP A 132 13.58 -0.47 -8.55
C ASP A 132 12.67 -1.11 -7.49
N ILE A 133 12.10 -0.29 -6.59
CA ILE A 133 11.32 -0.75 -5.44
C ILE A 133 9.97 -1.27 -5.92
N LYS A 134 9.58 -2.48 -5.49
CA LYS A 134 8.29 -3.06 -5.84
C LYS A 134 7.16 -2.36 -5.11
N THR A 135 6.07 -2.10 -5.82
CA THR A 135 4.88 -1.44 -5.28
C THR A 135 3.63 -2.29 -5.44
N LEU A 136 2.86 -2.41 -4.36
CA LEU A 136 1.61 -3.15 -4.29
C LEU A 136 0.52 -2.25 -3.71
N ALA A 137 -0.55 -1.99 -4.48
CA ALA A 137 -1.72 -1.27 -3.97
C ALA A 137 -2.83 -2.27 -3.59
N ILE A 138 -3.28 -2.24 -2.34
CA ILE A 138 -4.33 -3.11 -1.80
C ILE A 138 -5.59 -2.33 -1.44
N ASP A 139 -5.82 -1.20 -2.12
CA ASP A 139 -7.00 -0.36 -1.96
C ASP A 139 -8.20 -0.87 -2.77
N ARG A 140 -9.40 -0.35 -2.49
CA ARG A 140 -10.61 -0.63 -3.28
C ARG A 140 -10.59 -0.07 -4.70
N HIS A 141 -9.57 0.70 -5.06
CA HIS A 141 -9.45 1.35 -6.36
C HIS A 141 -8.22 0.82 -7.08
N TYR A 142 -8.34 0.60 -8.39
CA TYR A 142 -7.20 0.19 -9.20
C TYR A 142 -6.20 1.34 -9.40
N PHE A 143 -4.93 1.11 -9.03
CA PHE A 143 -3.82 2.06 -9.15
C PHE A 143 -2.91 1.72 -10.34
N GLN A 144 -3.00 2.53 -11.40
CA GLN A 144 -2.27 2.30 -12.63
C GLN A 144 -0.74 2.33 -12.47
N ASN A 145 -0.23 3.22 -11.62
CA ASN A 145 1.21 3.44 -11.48
C ASN A 145 1.91 2.50 -10.48
N ALA A 146 1.18 1.59 -9.82
CA ALA A 146 1.81 0.53 -9.04
C ALA A 146 2.40 -0.55 -9.97
N ASP A 147 3.25 -1.44 -9.45
CA ASP A 147 3.61 -2.66 -10.18
C ASP A 147 2.45 -3.67 -10.14
N MET A 148 1.78 -3.76 -8.98
CA MET A 148 0.65 -4.66 -8.74
C MET A 148 -0.45 -3.93 -7.98
N SER A 149 -1.70 -4.25 -8.26
CA SER A 149 -2.85 -3.59 -7.62
C SER A 149 -4.01 -4.57 -7.48
N PHE A 150 -4.85 -4.38 -6.46
CA PHE A 150 -6.24 -4.81 -6.56
C PHE A 150 -6.97 -4.00 -7.63
N GLY A 151 -8.04 -4.57 -8.18
CA GLY A 151 -8.97 -3.91 -9.08
C GLY A 151 -9.87 -2.90 -8.36
N ASN A 152 -10.86 -2.36 -9.08
CA ASN A 152 -11.92 -1.57 -8.49
C ASN A 152 -12.92 -2.51 -7.78
N LEU A 153 -13.14 -2.29 -6.50
CA LEU A 153 -13.95 -3.10 -5.60
C LEU A 153 -15.05 -2.25 -4.95
N LYS A 154 -16.15 -2.90 -4.57
CA LYS A 154 -17.10 -2.33 -3.61
C LYS A 154 -16.47 -2.33 -2.21
N PRO A 155 -16.95 -1.49 -1.27
CA PRO A 155 -16.44 -1.47 0.10
C PRO A 155 -16.41 -2.85 0.77
N ASP A 156 -17.51 -3.61 0.72
CA ASP A 156 -17.59 -4.93 1.37
C ASP A 156 -16.65 -5.95 0.73
N ASP A 157 -16.55 -5.93 -0.61
CA ASP A 157 -15.62 -6.77 -1.36
C ASP A 157 -14.17 -6.44 -1.01
N HIS A 158 -13.85 -5.16 -0.78
CA HIS A 158 -12.51 -4.72 -0.37
C HIS A 158 -12.16 -5.21 1.02
N LEU A 159 -13.07 -5.10 2.00
CA LEU A 159 -12.86 -5.63 3.35
C LEU A 159 -12.65 -7.14 3.32
N ALA A 160 -13.50 -7.88 2.61
CA ALA A 160 -13.37 -9.33 2.47
C ALA A 160 -12.07 -9.74 1.74
N ALA A 161 -11.61 -8.95 0.77
CA ALA A 161 -10.32 -9.17 0.12
C ALA A 161 -9.13 -8.91 1.07
N LEU A 162 -9.22 -7.90 1.93
CA LEU A 162 -8.21 -7.64 2.97
C LEU A 162 -8.18 -8.76 4.02
N ASP A 163 -9.35 -9.27 4.43
CA ASP A 163 -9.45 -10.42 5.35
C ASP A 163 -8.81 -11.68 4.76
N GLU A 164 -9.08 -11.95 3.48
CA GLU A 164 -8.46 -13.07 2.76
C GLU A 164 -6.93 -12.88 2.66
N LEU A 165 -6.45 -11.67 2.39
CA LEU A 165 -5.02 -11.37 2.39
C LEU A 165 -4.40 -11.62 3.78
N ILE A 166 -4.96 -11.02 4.83
CA ILE A 166 -4.42 -11.07 6.20
C ILE A 166 -4.39 -12.50 6.75
N SER A 167 -5.42 -13.29 6.47
CA SER A 167 -5.50 -14.69 6.90
C SER A 167 -4.43 -15.59 6.24
N ASN A 168 -3.81 -15.13 5.14
CA ASN A 168 -2.77 -15.84 4.40
C ASN A 168 -1.37 -15.21 4.56
N LEU A 169 -1.19 -14.30 5.52
CA LEU A 169 0.10 -13.71 5.90
C LEU A 169 0.83 -14.47 7.00
#